data_AF-A0A1A8ACY6-F1
#
_entry.id   AF-A0A1A8ACY6-F1
#
_cell.length_a   1.000
_cell.length_b   1.000
_cell.length_c   1.000
_cell.angle_alpha   90.00
_cell.angle_beta   90.00
_cell.angle_gamma   90.00
#
_symmetry.space_group_name_H-M   'P 1'
#
loop_
_entity.id
_entity.type
_entity.pdbx_description
1 polymer ?
#
loop_
_entity_poly.entity_id
_entity_poly.type
_entity_poly.pdbx_seq_one_letter_code
_entity_poly.pdbx_strand_id
1 'polypeptide(L)'
;EKLTAILLAPRFVKDVEKISPQYHTSTLEAFHSLIIRFTPKSQVFSFKGMLSRLQIAAMHYNENAARSHAATGELRYAVVYPKYKHGDYTVRALKTNPTSLYVHKLMDLLFDSVVVDPLPYQEYSDKIPVPEPLCAQFQRPDKRDAVSRHRSRF
;
A
#
# COMPACT_ATOMS: atom_id res chain seq x y z
N GLU A 1 -45.50 -0.10 16.16
CA GLU A 1 -45.55 -1.58 16.12
C GLU A 1 -44.90 -2.20 14.87
N LYS A 2 -45.32 -1.85 13.63
CA LYS A 2 -44.70 -2.41 12.40
C LYS A 2 -43.20 -2.15 12.26
N LEU A 3 -42.73 -0.96 12.60
CA LEU A 3 -41.30 -0.61 12.50
C LEU A 3 -40.46 -1.45 13.47
N THR A 4 -40.95 -1.63 14.69
CA THR A 4 -40.29 -2.43 15.72
C THR A 4 -40.16 -3.90 15.29
N ALA A 5 -41.19 -4.44 14.65
CA ALA A 5 -41.15 -5.81 14.11
C ALA A 5 -40.13 -5.98 12.97
N ILE A 6 -39.95 -4.95 12.13
CA ILE A 6 -38.94 -4.95 11.06
C ILE A 6 -37.52 -4.84 11.63
N LEU A 7 -37.30 -3.97 12.61
CA LEU A 7 -36.00 -3.77 13.26
C LEU A 7 -35.55 -4.97 14.10
N LEU A 8 -36.49 -5.76 14.61
CA LEU A 8 -36.22 -6.99 15.37
C LEU A 8 -36.28 -8.25 14.51
N ALA A 9 -36.52 -8.12 13.20
CA ALA A 9 -36.58 -9.26 12.31
C ALA A 9 -35.21 -9.99 12.30
N PRO A 10 -35.18 -11.32 12.47
CA PRO A 10 -33.91 -12.08 12.56
C PRO A 10 -32.99 -11.86 11.36
N ARG A 11 -33.54 -11.63 10.17
CA ARG A 11 -32.77 -11.31 8.96
C ARG A 11 -32.13 -9.92 9.06
N PHE A 12 -32.90 -8.92 9.49
CA PHE A 12 -32.40 -7.55 9.64
C PHE A 12 -31.29 -7.48 10.68
N VAL A 13 -31.44 -8.13 11.83
CA VAL A 13 -30.40 -8.19 12.87
C VAL A 13 -29.13 -8.88 12.33
N LYS A 14 -29.29 -10.00 11.64
CA LYS A 14 -28.17 -10.76 11.04
C LYS A 14 -27.48 -10.01 9.90
N ASP A 15 -28.21 -9.18 9.17
CA ASP A 15 -27.66 -8.32 8.14
C ASP A 15 -26.94 -7.12 8.77
N VAL A 16 -27.49 -6.51 9.82
CA VAL A 16 -26.84 -5.45 10.61
C VAL A 16 -25.54 -5.93 11.27
N GLU A 17 -25.47 -7.16 11.77
CA GLU A 17 -24.22 -7.77 12.25
C GLU A 17 -23.16 -7.96 11.15
N LYS A 18 -23.59 -8.08 9.88
CA LYS A 18 -22.71 -8.15 8.71
C LYS A 18 -22.43 -6.78 8.09
N ILE A 19 -23.16 -5.74 8.47
CA ILE A 19 -22.82 -4.37 8.11
C ILE A 19 -21.56 -4.04 8.89
N SER A 20 -20.43 -4.00 8.18
CA SER A 20 -19.16 -3.52 8.72
C SER A 20 -19.40 -2.15 9.40
N PRO A 21 -19.24 -2.05 10.73
CA PRO A 21 -19.45 -0.76 11.41
C PRO A 21 -18.25 0.19 11.23
N GLN A 22 -17.15 -0.28 10.62
CA GLN A 22 -15.82 0.23 11.00
C GLN A 22 -14.69 0.05 9.99
N TYR A 23 -14.83 -0.81 8.95
CA TYR A 23 -13.72 -1.09 8.03
C TYR A 23 -13.85 -0.33 6.71
N HIS A 24 -13.44 0.94 6.71
CA HIS A 24 -13.05 1.64 5.49
C HIS A 24 -11.76 1.02 4.94
N THR A 25 -11.87 0.04 4.04
CA THR A 25 -10.72 -0.54 3.32
C THR A 25 -10.03 0.49 2.42
N SER A 26 -10.68 1.61 2.12
CA SER A 26 -10.14 2.68 1.27
C SER A 26 -8.78 3.20 1.72
N THR A 27 -8.50 3.24 3.02
CA THR A 27 -7.20 3.65 3.56
C THR A 27 -6.13 2.58 3.33
N LEU A 28 -6.46 1.33 3.61
CA LEU A 28 -5.61 0.17 3.35
C LEU A 28 -5.33 -0.01 1.85
N GLU A 29 -6.34 0.12 1.01
CA GLU A 29 -6.25 0.07 -0.45
C GLU A 29 -5.40 1.22 -1.01
N ALA A 30 -5.53 2.42 -0.45
CA ALA A 30 -4.69 3.56 -0.81
C ALA A 30 -3.22 3.29 -0.46
N PHE A 31 -2.93 2.75 0.73
CA PHE A 31 -1.57 2.39 1.12
C PHE A 31 -1.01 1.26 0.24
N HIS A 32 -1.82 0.23 -0.03
CA HIS A 32 -1.43 -0.86 -0.92
C HIS A 32 -1.10 -0.38 -2.34
N SER A 33 -1.88 0.58 -2.85
CA SER A 33 -1.62 1.22 -4.14
C SER A 33 -0.27 1.94 -4.16
N LEU A 34 0.12 2.58 -3.05
CA LEU A 34 1.46 3.18 -2.92
C LEU A 34 2.55 2.12 -2.90
N ILE A 35 2.38 1.00 -2.18
CA ILE A 35 3.33 -0.11 -2.20
C ILE A 35 3.56 -0.60 -3.64
N ILE A 36 2.49 -0.82 -4.41
CA ILE A 36 2.61 -1.24 -5.82
C ILE A 36 3.40 -0.20 -6.64
N ARG A 37 3.19 1.10 -6.38
CA ARG A 37 3.90 2.17 -7.08
C ARG A 37 5.39 2.24 -6.73
N PHE A 38 5.74 2.11 -5.46
CA PHE A 38 7.13 2.22 -4.99
C PHE A 38 7.92 0.92 -5.15
N THR A 39 7.26 -0.23 -5.08
CA THR A 39 7.85 -1.57 -5.28
C THR A 39 7.04 -2.35 -6.33
N PRO A 40 7.12 -1.97 -7.62
CA PRO A 40 6.39 -2.66 -8.67
C PRO A 40 6.89 -4.10 -8.83
N LYS A 41 5.95 -5.05 -8.96
CA LYS A 41 6.27 -6.48 -9.14
C LYS A 41 7.04 -6.78 -10.43
N SER A 42 6.96 -5.89 -11.42
CA SER A 42 7.67 -6.00 -12.68
C SER A 42 9.17 -5.72 -12.57
N GLN A 43 9.65 -5.25 -11.42
CA GLN A 43 11.06 -4.97 -11.18
C GLN A 43 11.60 -5.85 -10.05
N VAL A 44 12.83 -6.33 -10.22
CA VAL A 44 13.54 -7.09 -9.19
C VAL A 44 14.29 -6.10 -8.29
N PHE A 45 14.11 -6.26 -6.98
CA PHE A 45 14.82 -5.50 -5.97
C PHE A 45 15.58 -6.44 -5.05
N SER A 46 16.76 -6.01 -4.56
CA SER A 46 17.36 -6.64 -3.39
C SER A 46 16.46 -6.43 -2.17
N PHE A 47 16.58 -7.28 -1.16
CA PHE A 47 15.79 -7.15 0.07
C PHE A 47 15.93 -5.76 0.70
N LYS A 48 17.17 -5.28 0.90
CA LYS A 48 17.44 -3.93 1.45
C LYS A 48 16.85 -2.82 0.56
N GLY A 49 16.92 -2.97 -0.77
CA GLY A 49 16.35 -2.03 -1.72
C GLY A 49 14.83 -2.00 -1.72
N MET A 50 14.17 -3.14 -1.50
CA MET A 50 12.73 -3.25 -1.32
C MET A 50 12.30 -2.63 0.01
N LEU A 51 12.99 -2.98 1.11
CA LEU A 51 12.73 -2.45 2.45
C LEU A 51 12.79 -0.90 2.46
N SER A 52 13.83 -0.32 1.87
CA SER A 52 14.00 1.13 1.77
C SER A 52 12.84 1.80 1.02
N ARG A 53 12.39 1.19 -0.09
CA ARG A 53 11.25 1.70 -0.89
C ARG A 53 9.93 1.59 -0.14
N LEU A 54 9.71 0.52 0.63
CA LEU A 54 8.53 0.37 1.49
C LEU A 54 8.50 1.44 2.59
N GLN A 55 9.65 1.75 3.19
CA GLN A 55 9.77 2.84 4.17
C GLN A 55 9.44 4.20 3.54
N ILE A 56 9.91 4.46 2.31
CA ILE A 56 9.56 5.67 1.54
C ILE A 56 8.05 5.71 1.25
N ALA A 57 7.44 4.60 0.87
CA ALA A 57 5.99 4.52 0.67
C ALA A 57 5.21 4.84 1.96
N ALA A 58 5.68 4.34 3.11
CA ALA A 58 5.10 4.64 4.41
C ALA A 58 5.22 6.12 4.79
N MET A 59 6.39 6.73 4.57
CA MET A 59 6.57 8.18 4.78
C MET A 59 5.64 9.01 3.89
N HIS A 60 5.54 8.65 2.61
CA HIS A 60 4.62 9.30 1.68
C HIS A 60 3.16 9.17 2.13
N TYR A 61 2.75 7.99 2.59
CA TYR A 61 1.40 7.76 3.11
C TYR A 61 1.13 8.59 4.36
N ASN A 62 2.04 8.58 5.34
CA ASN A 62 1.89 9.32 6.60
C ASN A 62 1.74 10.82 6.35
N GLU A 63 2.52 11.38 5.42
CA GLU A 63 2.43 12.79 5.05
C GLU A 63 1.08 13.12 4.35
N ASN A 64 0.53 12.19 3.56
CA ASN A 64 -0.56 12.48 2.62
C ASN A 64 -1.92 11.86 2.96
N ALA A 65 -2.03 11.00 3.98
CA ALA A 65 -3.26 10.30 4.33
C ALA A 65 -4.34 11.25 4.89
N ALA A 66 -3.93 12.17 5.77
CA ALA A 66 -4.80 13.10 6.49
C ALA A 66 -4.96 14.47 5.80
N ARG A 67 -4.70 14.56 4.49
CA ARG A 67 -4.84 15.82 3.74
C ARG A 67 -6.23 16.44 3.89
N SER A 68 -6.23 17.73 4.22
CA SER A 68 -7.42 18.55 4.43
C SER A 68 -8.25 18.73 3.15
N HIS A 69 -9.49 19.16 3.31
CA HIS A 69 -10.34 19.59 2.20
C HIS A 69 -9.72 20.84 1.55
N ALA A 70 -9.52 20.81 0.24
CA ALA A 70 -9.03 21.94 -0.52
C ALA A 70 -10.04 23.09 -0.52
N ALA A 71 -9.55 24.30 -0.26
CA ALA A 71 -10.30 25.54 -0.36
C ALA A 71 -9.52 26.58 -1.16
N THR A 72 -10.20 27.36 -1.99
CA THR A 72 -9.62 28.52 -2.69
C THR A 72 -10.68 29.62 -2.67
N GLY A 73 -10.86 30.25 -1.51
CA GLY A 73 -12.06 31.02 -1.17
C GLY A 73 -13.18 30.10 -0.66
N GLU A 74 -13.62 29.16 -1.49
CA GLU A 74 -14.66 28.16 -1.16
C GLU A 74 -14.12 26.73 -1.18
N LEU A 75 -14.82 25.82 -0.48
CA LEU A 75 -14.53 24.39 -0.45
C LEU A 75 -14.71 23.76 -1.84
N ARG A 76 -13.73 22.98 -2.28
CA ARG A 76 -13.73 22.39 -3.63
C ARG A 76 -14.28 20.97 -3.63
N TYR A 77 -15.10 20.64 -4.62
CA TYR A 77 -15.72 19.32 -4.75
C TYR A 77 -15.50 18.74 -6.15
N ALA A 78 -15.55 17.43 -6.26
CA ALA A 78 -15.56 16.70 -7.52
C ALA A 78 -16.85 15.89 -7.64
N VAL A 79 -17.49 15.97 -8.81
CA VAL A 79 -18.62 15.11 -9.17
C VAL A 79 -18.05 13.83 -9.79
N VAL A 80 -18.42 12.69 -9.23
CA VAL A 80 -17.97 11.35 -9.66
C VAL A 80 -19.20 10.56 -10.09
N TYR A 81 -19.05 9.69 -11.09
CA TYR A 81 -20.13 8.85 -11.61
C TYR A 81 -19.80 7.36 -11.37
N PRO A 82 -20.11 6.81 -10.18
CA PRO A 82 -19.81 5.42 -9.88
C PRO A 82 -20.63 4.46 -10.76
N LYS A 83 -20.00 3.41 -11.29
CA LYS A 83 -20.67 2.43 -12.17
C LYS A 83 -21.92 1.80 -11.55
N TYR A 84 -21.90 1.51 -10.25
CA TYR A 84 -23.03 0.90 -9.53
C TYR A 84 -24.25 1.82 -9.40
N LYS A 85 -24.09 3.12 -9.66
CA LYS A 85 -25.17 4.12 -9.64
C LYS A 85 -25.90 4.27 -10.97
N HIS A 86 -25.53 3.48 -11.99
CA HIS A 86 -26.26 3.40 -13.27
C HIS A 86 -26.57 4.76 -13.92
N GLY A 87 -25.60 5.69 -13.90
CA GLY A 87 -25.73 7.02 -14.50
C GLY A 87 -25.96 8.15 -13.48
N ASP A 88 -26.26 7.82 -12.22
CA ASP A 88 -26.30 8.81 -11.13
C ASP A 88 -24.89 9.13 -10.60
N TYR A 89 -24.77 10.25 -9.86
CA TYR A 89 -23.50 10.82 -9.42
C TYR A 89 -23.35 10.85 -7.89
N THR A 90 -22.12 11.10 -7.45
CA THR A 90 -21.77 11.44 -6.07
C THR A 90 -20.88 12.66 -6.04
N VAL A 91 -21.03 13.50 -5.03
CA VAL A 91 -20.15 14.64 -4.79
C VAL A 91 -19.15 14.27 -3.72
N ARG A 92 -17.85 14.44 -4.00
CA ARG A 92 -16.74 14.13 -3.10
C ARG A 92 -15.94 15.40 -2.81
N ALA A 93 -15.55 15.59 -1.55
CA ALA A 93 -14.59 16.63 -1.16
C ALA A 93 -13.23 16.40 -1.82
N LEU A 94 -12.71 17.43 -2.50
CA LEU A 94 -11.35 17.41 -3.03
C LEU A 94 -10.36 17.65 -1.91
N LYS A 95 -9.33 16.80 -1.80
CA LYS A 95 -8.24 17.01 -0.83
C LYS A 95 -7.22 18.00 -1.39
N THR A 96 -6.51 18.71 -0.51
CA THR A 96 -5.35 19.54 -0.88
C THR A 96 -4.32 18.73 -1.67
N ASN A 97 -3.48 19.37 -2.48
CA ASN A 97 -2.46 18.65 -3.24
C ASN A 97 -1.52 17.86 -2.33
N PRO A 98 -1.02 16.69 -2.77
CA PRO A 98 -0.04 15.94 -2.00
C PRO A 98 1.28 16.71 -1.92
N THR A 99 1.99 16.54 -0.83
CA THR A 99 3.32 17.10 -0.61
C THR A 99 4.37 15.99 -0.65
N SER A 100 5.64 16.39 -0.70
CA SER A 100 6.79 15.48 -0.65
C SER A 100 7.90 16.07 0.23
N LEU A 101 7.53 16.71 1.33
CA LEU A 101 8.48 17.35 2.26
C LEU A 101 9.41 16.33 2.92
N TYR A 102 8.91 15.11 3.16
CA TYR A 102 9.76 14.00 3.61
C TYR A 102 10.94 13.74 2.65
N VAL A 103 10.78 13.95 1.33
CA VAL A 103 11.87 13.76 0.35
C VAL A 103 12.96 14.79 0.59
N HIS A 104 12.60 16.06 0.76
CA HIS A 104 13.58 17.12 1.02
C HIS A 104 14.39 16.82 2.29
N LYS A 105 13.71 16.46 3.40
CA LYS A 105 14.39 16.08 4.65
C LYS A 105 15.34 14.89 4.48
N LEU A 106 14.94 13.88 3.70
CA LEU A 106 15.80 12.74 3.41
C LEU A 106 17.01 13.12 2.55
N MET A 107 16.82 14.03 1.59
CA MET A 107 17.92 14.52 0.75
C MET A 107 18.90 15.36 1.56
N ASP A 108 18.42 16.23 2.43
CA ASP A 108 19.26 17.02 3.35
C ASP A 108 20.10 16.07 4.23
N LEU A 109 19.45 15.09 4.88
CA LEU A 109 20.16 14.07 5.67
C LEU A 109 21.18 13.28 4.84
N LEU A 110 20.84 12.89 3.61
CA LEU A 110 21.75 12.17 2.71
C LEU A 110 23.00 12.99 2.43
N PHE A 111 22.84 14.26 2.03
CA PHE A 111 23.98 15.11 1.67
C PHE A 111 24.78 15.58 2.88
N ASP A 112 24.14 15.86 4.01
CA ASP A 112 24.79 16.39 5.20
C ASP A 112 25.54 15.30 6.00
N SER A 113 25.11 14.03 5.91
CA SER A 113 25.71 12.94 6.70
C SER A 113 26.32 11.83 5.85
N VAL A 114 25.55 11.23 4.94
CA VAL A 114 25.96 10.01 4.24
C VAL A 114 26.95 10.29 3.12
N VAL A 115 26.80 11.40 2.40
CA VAL A 115 27.73 11.79 1.33
C VAL A 115 29.05 12.26 1.91
N VAL A 116 29.03 12.92 3.08
CA VAL A 116 30.23 13.37 3.78
C VAL A 116 31.04 12.18 4.30
N ASP A 117 30.37 11.24 4.97
CA ASP A 117 30.97 9.99 5.41
C ASP A 117 29.99 8.82 5.25
N PRO A 118 30.20 7.93 4.26
CA PRO A 118 29.31 6.82 4.01
C PRO A 118 29.53 5.65 4.99
N LEU A 119 30.64 5.61 5.73
CA LEU A 119 31.05 4.44 6.52
C LEU A 119 30.03 4.08 7.61
N PRO A 120 29.51 5.02 8.43
CA PRO A 120 28.51 4.69 9.45
C PRO A 120 27.21 4.13 8.86
N TYR A 121 26.79 4.64 7.70
CA TYR A 121 25.62 4.13 6.99
C TYR A 121 25.85 2.72 6.45
N GLN A 122 27.03 2.44 5.90
CA GLN A 122 27.39 1.10 5.42
C GLN A 122 27.41 0.10 6.57
N GLU A 123 28.06 0.42 7.69
CA GLU A 123 28.10 -0.43 8.87
C GLU A 123 26.70 -0.73 9.43
N TYR A 124 25.82 0.27 9.44
CA TYR A 124 24.42 0.08 9.82
C TYR A 124 23.69 -0.83 8.82
N SER A 125 23.84 -0.57 7.52
CA SER A 125 23.23 -1.35 6.46
C SER A 125 23.65 -2.81 6.52
N ASP A 126 24.92 -3.10 6.82
CA ASP A 126 25.47 -4.46 6.87
C ASP A 126 24.94 -5.28 8.04
N LYS A 127 24.50 -4.62 9.12
CA LYS A 127 23.85 -5.26 10.27
C LYS A 127 22.40 -5.68 9.97
N ILE A 128 21.78 -5.20 8.89
CA ILE A 128 20.39 -5.56 8.54
C ILE A 128 20.37 -7.02 8.06
N PRO A 129 19.67 -7.93 8.77
CA PRO A 129 19.59 -9.32 8.38
C PRO A 129 18.79 -9.46 7.08
N VAL A 130 19.39 -10.11 6.08
CA VAL A 130 18.72 -10.45 4.82
C VAL A 130 18.19 -11.88 4.95
N PRO A 131 16.87 -12.10 4.88
CA PRO A 131 16.31 -13.44 4.97
C PRO A 131 16.75 -14.27 3.76
N GLU A 132 16.90 -15.57 3.97
CA GLU A 132 17.12 -16.50 2.86
C GLU A 132 15.93 -16.49 1.89
N PRO A 133 16.18 -16.71 0.59
CA PRO A 133 15.09 -16.91 -0.36
C PRO A 133 14.20 -18.06 0.07
N LEU A 134 12.88 -17.93 -0.13
CA LEU A 134 11.91 -18.99 0.21
C LEU A 134 12.27 -20.35 -0.42
N CYS A 135 12.91 -20.33 -1.60
CA CYS A 135 13.33 -21.54 -2.29
C CYS A 135 14.47 -22.33 -1.58
N ALA A 136 15.17 -21.72 -0.62
CA ALA A 136 16.23 -22.36 0.15
C ALA A 136 15.71 -23.49 1.05
N GLN A 137 14.42 -23.43 1.43
CA GLN A 137 13.77 -24.43 2.28
C GLN A 137 13.40 -25.72 1.54
N PHE A 138 13.47 -25.75 0.21
CA PHE A 138 13.06 -26.90 -0.59
C PHE A 138 14.27 -27.66 -1.14
N GLN A 139 14.15 -28.98 -1.22
CA GLN A 139 15.13 -29.81 -1.93
C GLN A 139 15.14 -29.46 -3.41
N ARG A 140 16.32 -29.17 -3.94
CA ARG A 140 16.51 -28.89 -5.36
C ARG A 140 16.72 -30.21 -6.10
N PRO A 141 15.92 -30.52 -7.13
CA PRO A 141 16.13 -31.71 -7.92
C PRO A 141 17.43 -31.60 -8.73
N ASP A 142 18.00 -32.75 -9.10
CA ASP A 142 19.07 -32.76 -10.10
C ASP A 142 18.57 -32.15 -11.42
N LYS A 143 19.44 -31.38 -12.08
CA LYS A 143 19.09 -30.67 -13.31
C LYS A 143 18.72 -31.62 -14.43
N ARG A 144 19.42 -32.76 -14.59
CA ARG A 144 19.16 -33.73 -15.65
C ARG A 144 17.81 -34.39 -15.43
N ASP A 145 17.52 -34.78 -14.20
CA ASP A 145 16.25 -35.40 -13.82
C ASP A 145 15.07 -34.43 -14.02
N ALA A 146 15.22 -33.17 -13.61
CA ALA A 146 14.20 -32.14 -13.80
C ALA A 146 13.90 -31.89 -15.28
N VAL A 147 14.93 -31.83 -16.13
CA VAL A 147 14.78 -31.64 -17.58
C VAL A 147 14.14 -32.86 -18.22
N SER A 148 14.53 -34.08 -17.84
CA SER A 148 13.93 -35.32 -18.37
C SER A 148 12.42 -35.38 -18.06
N ARG A 149 12.03 -35.14 -16.80
CA ARG A 149 10.62 -35.07 -16.39
C ARG A 149 9.83 -33.97 -17.11
N HIS A 150 10.44 -32.82 -17.40
CA HIS A 150 9.77 -31.75 -18.15
C HIS A 150 9.52 -32.15 -19.60
N ARG A 151 10.49 -32.81 -20.26
CA ARG A 151 10.37 -33.26 -21.65
C ARG A 151 9.42 -34.45 -21.82
N SER A 152 9.30 -35.31 -20.82
CA SER A 152 8.40 -36.48 -20.84
C SER A 152 6.94 -36.16 -20.48
N ARG A 153 6.60 -34.89 -20.23
CA ARG A 153 5.22 -34.45 -19.94
C ARG A 153 4.37 -34.31 -21.21
N PHE A 154 4.96 -34.49 -22.38
CA PHE A 154 4.30 -34.55 -23.68
C PHE A 154 4.48 -35.94 -24.28
#